data_AF-A0A1H5UCU0-F1
#
_entry.id   AF-A0A1H5UCU0-F1
#
_cell.length_a   1.000
_cell.length_b   1.000
_cell.length_c   1.000
_cell.angle_alpha   90.00
_cell.angle_beta   90.00
_cell.angle_gamma   90.00
#
_symmetry.space_group_name_H-M   'P 1'
#
loop_
_entity.id
_entity.type
_entity.pdbx_description
1 polymer ?
#
loop_
_entity_poly.entity_id
_entity_poly.type
_entity_poly.pdbx_seq_one_letter_code
_entity_poly.pdbx_strand_id
1 'polypeptide(L)'
;MTALLTGTIMLSLLHGLIPSHWLPVLALKEKFGWEGIKTVRIAAMAALAHSLSTFLLGVFLGLFSLSLSEKLHSYTRWVIPTLLISIGIYFVIQHHRHHHFHIVEKQKLEKAGAAQVVTLLVFTMFLSPCLEIEAYFLMAGTHGFPMILAVGLLYTIVSVLGITFWVFLAQKGLHRFNWHKLEHNAGLISGGILILTGIISFFTD
;
A
#
# COMPACT_ATOMS: atom_id res chain seq x y z
N MET A 1 -21.64 8.19 0.25
CA MET A 1 -20.72 8.87 1.21
C MET A 1 -20.27 7.96 2.33
N THR A 2 -21.16 7.41 3.17
CA THR A 2 -20.79 6.51 4.29
C THR A 2 -20.07 5.25 3.82
N ALA A 3 -20.63 4.54 2.81
CA ALA A 3 -20.01 3.35 2.22
C ALA A 3 -18.59 3.62 1.68
N LEU A 4 -18.38 4.75 1.02
CA LEU A 4 -17.06 5.17 0.51
C LEU A 4 -16.03 5.35 1.64
N LEU A 5 -16.41 6.03 2.72
CA LEU A 5 -15.51 6.24 3.86
C LEU A 5 -15.25 4.95 4.64
N THR A 6 -16.26 4.12 4.85
CA THR A 6 -16.11 2.80 5.47
C THR A 6 -15.19 1.91 4.63
N GLY A 7 -15.41 1.86 3.32
CA GLY A 7 -14.56 1.10 2.40
C GLY A 7 -13.12 1.61 2.37
N THR A 8 -12.92 2.93 2.42
CA THR A 8 -11.58 3.55 2.55
C THR A 8 -10.88 3.06 3.81
N ILE A 9 -11.55 3.12 4.96
CA ILE A 9 -10.99 2.67 6.24
C ILE A 9 -10.66 1.17 6.20
N MET A 10 -11.58 0.34 5.69
CA MET A 10 -11.36 -1.10 5.60
C MET A 10 -10.18 -1.44 4.69
N LEU A 11 -10.11 -0.82 3.51
CA LEU A 11 -9.00 -1.00 2.58
C LEU A 11 -7.67 -0.58 3.23
N SER A 12 -7.62 0.57 3.90
CA SER A 12 -6.41 1.04 4.58
C SER A 12 -5.94 0.12 5.71
N LEU A 13 -6.87 -0.42 6.50
CA LEU A 13 -6.56 -1.39 7.55
C LEU A 13 -5.97 -2.68 6.95
N LEU A 14 -6.58 -3.19 5.88
CA LEU A 14 -6.11 -4.38 5.18
C LEU A 14 -4.75 -4.15 4.49
N HIS A 15 -4.56 -2.98 3.87
CA HIS A 15 -3.31 -2.61 3.22
C HIS A 15 -2.15 -2.57 4.23
N GLY A 16 -2.39 -2.01 5.43
CA GLY A 16 -1.40 -2.00 6.51
C GLY A 16 -0.96 -3.37 7.01
N LEU A 17 -1.73 -4.44 6.75
CA LEU A 17 -1.37 -5.82 7.10
C LEU A 17 -0.39 -6.47 6.13
N ILE A 18 -0.26 -5.93 4.91
CA ILE A 18 0.50 -6.56 3.84
C ILE A 18 2.00 -6.57 4.20
N PRO A 19 2.65 -7.75 4.32
CA PRO A 19 4.04 -7.85 4.76
C PRO A 19 5.03 -7.02 3.95
N SER A 20 4.81 -6.83 2.65
CA SER A 20 5.70 -6.05 1.78
C SER A 20 5.91 -4.60 2.24
N HIS A 21 5.00 -4.03 3.03
CA HIS A 21 5.07 -2.62 3.47
C HIS A 21 5.82 -2.42 4.78
N TRP A 22 5.93 -3.45 5.63
CA TRP A 22 6.57 -3.34 6.95
C TRP A 22 7.75 -4.30 7.14
N LEU A 23 7.78 -5.44 6.45
CA LEU A 23 8.82 -6.46 6.58
C LEU A 23 10.21 -5.97 6.16
N PRO A 24 10.39 -5.18 5.08
CA PRO A 24 11.71 -4.68 4.70
C PRO A 24 12.38 -3.86 5.81
N VAL A 25 11.61 -3.06 6.55
CA VAL A 25 12.14 -2.24 7.67
C VAL A 25 12.67 -3.12 8.80
N LEU A 26 11.98 -4.22 9.09
CA LEU A 26 12.41 -5.20 10.09
C LEU A 26 13.68 -5.94 9.67
N ALA A 27 13.81 -6.32 8.40
CA ALA A 27 15.03 -6.91 7.88
C ALA A 27 16.24 -5.94 7.99
N LEU A 28 16.01 -4.64 7.76
CA LEU A 28 17.05 -3.62 7.96
C LEU A 28 17.41 -3.43 9.44
N LYS A 29 16.44 -3.55 10.36
CA LYS A 29 16.70 -3.54 11.80
C LYS A 29 17.63 -4.68 12.19
N GLU A 30 17.37 -5.91 11.74
CA GLU A 30 18.25 -7.06 12.02
C GLU A 30 19.66 -6.85 11.48
N LYS A 31 19.78 -6.34 10.24
CA LYS A 31 21.07 -6.07 9.60
C LYS A 31 21.88 -4.99 10.32
N PHE A 32 21.26 -3.87 10.67
CA PHE A 32 21.96 -2.69 11.18
C PHE A 32 21.86 -2.52 12.71
N GLY A 33 21.23 -3.45 13.42
CA GLY A 33 21.11 -3.42 14.88
C GLY A 33 20.38 -2.19 15.43
N TRP A 34 19.39 -1.66 14.69
CA TRP A 34 18.72 -0.43 15.09
C TRP A 34 17.87 -0.59 16.35
N GLU A 35 17.86 0.44 17.18
CA GLU A 35 16.93 0.56 18.28
C GLU A 35 15.46 0.53 17.80
N GLY A 36 14.56 0.08 18.67
CA GLY A 36 13.15 -0.06 18.33
C GLY A 36 12.48 1.25 17.92
N ILE A 37 12.82 2.37 18.58
CA ILE A 37 12.27 3.68 18.24
C ILE A 37 12.76 4.18 16.88
N LYS A 38 14.05 3.94 16.56
CA LYS A 38 14.62 4.28 15.25
C LYS A 38 13.94 3.50 14.14
N THR A 39 13.69 2.22 14.37
CA THR A 39 12.98 1.34 13.42
C THR A 39 11.57 1.85 13.12
N VAL A 40 10.80 2.20 14.15
CA VAL A 40 9.44 2.75 13.98
C VAL A 40 9.45 4.09 13.26
N ARG A 41 10.43 4.98 13.53
CA ARG A 41 10.58 6.25 12.82
C ARG A 41 10.85 6.06 11.34
N ILE A 42 11.75 5.13 10.99
CA ILE A 42 12.06 4.81 9.59
C ILE A 42 10.84 4.22 8.88
N ALA A 43 10.09 3.34 9.55
CA ALA A 43 8.82 2.84 9.03
C ALA A 43 7.80 3.96 8.78
N ALA A 44 7.67 4.90 9.73
CA ALA A 44 6.77 6.04 9.58
C ALA A 44 7.16 6.93 8.39
N MET A 45 8.46 7.19 8.20
CA MET A 45 8.96 7.96 7.05
C MET A 45 8.66 7.28 5.72
N ALA A 46 8.91 5.96 5.63
CA ALA A 46 8.62 5.18 4.43
C ALA A 46 7.11 5.13 4.14
N ALA A 47 6.29 4.87 5.16
CA ALA A 47 4.83 4.86 5.04
C ALA A 47 4.28 6.23 4.61
N LEU A 48 4.76 7.33 5.20
CA LEU A 48 4.37 8.68 4.81
C LEU A 48 4.74 9.00 3.36
N ALA A 49 5.94 8.61 2.92
CA ALA A 49 6.37 8.84 1.54
C ALA A 49 5.49 8.07 0.54
N HIS A 50 5.20 6.80 0.82
CA HIS A 50 4.29 5.99 0.02
C HIS A 50 2.85 6.53 0.01
N SER A 51 2.32 6.93 1.19
CA SER A 51 0.99 7.53 1.28
C SER A 51 0.93 8.88 0.58
N LEU A 52 2.01 9.66 0.57
CA LEU A 52 2.06 10.96 -0.11
C LEU A 52 1.95 10.80 -1.63
N SER A 53 2.69 9.89 -2.25
CA SER A 53 2.58 9.68 -3.70
C SER A 53 1.21 9.13 -4.10
N THR A 54 0.66 8.21 -3.30
CA THR A 54 -0.71 7.71 -3.44
C THR A 54 -1.73 8.84 -3.33
N PHE A 55 -1.59 9.71 -2.32
CA PHE A 55 -2.48 10.85 -2.13
C PHE A 55 -2.41 11.82 -3.32
N LEU A 56 -1.21 12.13 -3.82
CA LEU A 56 -1.03 13.04 -4.95
C LEU A 56 -1.64 12.47 -6.23
N LEU A 57 -1.41 11.19 -6.52
CA LEU A 57 -2.02 10.50 -7.65
C LEU A 57 -3.54 10.46 -7.51
N GLY A 58 -4.04 10.13 -6.33
CA GLY A 58 -5.46 10.11 -6.01
C GLY A 58 -6.14 11.47 -6.16
N VAL A 59 -5.52 12.55 -5.68
CA VAL A 59 -6.04 13.91 -5.89
C VAL A 59 -6.11 14.22 -7.38
N PHE A 60 -5.06 13.90 -8.15
CA PHE A 60 -5.05 14.10 -9.60
C PHE A 60 -6.20 13.35 -10.28
N LEU A 61 -6.42 12.07 -9.96
CA LEU A 61 -7.51 11.27 -10.52
C LEU A 61 -8.89 11.76 -10.06
N GLY A 62 -9.04 12.12 -8.78
CA GLY A 62 -10.30 12.67 -8.25
C GLY A 62 -10.68 14.00 -8.91
N LEU A 63 -9.70 14.88 -9.16
CA LEU A 63 -9.90 16.12 -9.92
C LEU A 63 -10.29 15.84 -11.38
N PHE A 64 -9.66 14.84 -12.01
CA PHE A 64 -10.03 14.40 -13.36
C PHE A 64 -11.48 13.88 -13.42
N SER A 65 -11.93 13.14 -12.40
CA SER A 65 -13.31 12.66 -12.26
C SER A 65 -14.33 13.80 -12.14
N LEU A 66 -14.01 14.86 -11.38
CA LEU A 66 -14.85 16.06 -11.27
C LEU A 66 -15.15 16.70 -12.63
N SER A 67 -14.16 16.72 -13.54
CA SER A 67 -14.30 17.28 -14.88
C SER A 67 -15.11 16.40 -15.85
N LEU A 68 -15.43 15.15 -15.49
CA LEU A 68 -16.08 14.15 -16.36
C LEU A 68 -17.46 13.67 -15.85
N SER A 69 -18.00 14.30 -14.79
CA SER A 69 -19.01 13.70 -13.90
C SER A 69 -20.33 13.27 -14.55
N GLU A 70 -20.75 13.87 -15.68
CA GLU A 70 -21.99 13.45 -16.36
C GLU A 70 -21.87 12.14 -17.15
N LYS A 71 -20.67 11.74 -17.59
CA LYS A 71 -20.47 10.50 -18.36
C LYS A 71 -19.97 9.32 -17.53
N LEU A 72 -19.35 9.57 -16.36
CA LEU A 72 -18.68 8.53 -15.56
C LEU A 72 -19.59 7.75 -14.60
N HIS A 73 -20.75 8.28 -14.20
CA HIS A 73 -21.61 7.69 -13.16
C HIS A 73 -22.07 6.24 -13.44
N SER A 74 -22.24 5.85 -14.70
CA SER A 74 -22.58 4.45 -15.06
C SER A 74 -21.36 3.53 -15.14
N TYR A 75 -20.16 4.05 -15.39
CA TYR A 75 -18.96 3.24 -15.62
C TYR A 75 -18.22 2.91 -14.33
N THR A 76 -18.20 3.82 -13.35
CA THR A 76 -17.46 3.62 -12.10
C THR A 76 -17.93 2.40 -11.30
N ARG A 77 -19.22 2.03 -11.34
CA ARG A 77 -19.76 0.85 -10.63
C ARG A 77 -19.11 -0.48 -11.08
N TRP A 78 -18.78 -0.61 -12.35
CA TRP A 78 -18.24 -1.87 -12.91
C TRP A 78 -16.74 -1.79 -13.20
N VAL A 79 -16.25 -0.63 -13.64
CA VAL A 79 -14.85 -0.42 -14.01
C VAL A 79 -13.95 -0.58 -12.80
N ILE A 80 -14.31 0.00 -11.65
CA ILE A 80 -13.49 -0.01 -10.43
C ILE A 80 -13.28 -1.43 -9.88
N PRO A 81 -14.35 -2.20 -9.58
CA PRO A 81 -14.18 -3.58 -9.10
C PRO A 81 -13.43 -4.47 -10.10
N THR A 82 -13.72 -4.31 -11.40
CA THR A 82 -13.08 -5.11 -12.46
C THR A 82 -11.58 -4.81 -12.56
N LEU A 83 -11.18 -3.54 -12.43
CA LEU A 83 -9.77 -3.14 -12.47
C LEU A 83 -9.01 -3.72 -11.26
N LEU A 84 -9.59 -3.62 -10.06
CA LEU A 84 -8.99 -4.18 -8.82
C LEU A 84 -8.79 -5.70 -8.93
N ILE A 85 -9.80 -6.43 -9.42
CA ILE A 85 -9.69 -7.88 -9.63
C ILE A 85 -8.61 -8.19 -10.68
N SER A 86 -8.57 -7.43 -11.78
CA SER A 86 -7.58 -7.64 -12.84
C SER A 86 -6.15 -7.41 -12.35
N ILE A 87 -5.92 -6.36 -11.58
CA ILE A 87 -4.61 -6.08 -10.95
C ILE A 87 -4.27 -7.17 -9.92
N GLY A 88 -5.24 -7.62 -9.12
CA GLY A 88 -5.05 -8.71 -8.17
C GLY A 88 -4.65 -10.03 -8.84
N ILE A 89 -5.33 -10.40 -9.94
CA ILE A 89 -4.98 -11.56 -10.76
C ILE A 89 -3.57 -11.39 -11.35
N TYR A 90 -3.24 -10.20 -11.85
CA TYR A 90 -1.89 -9.91 -12.35
C TYR A 90 -0.82 -10.14 -11.27
N PHE A 91 -1.03 -9.65 -10.04
CA PHE A 91 -0.09 -9.90 -8.93
C PHE A 91 0.05 -11.39 -8.60
N VAL A 92 -1.06 -12.16 -8.61
CA VAL A 92 -1.03 -13.62 -8.39
C VAL A 92 -0.24 -14.32 -9.51
N ILE A 93 -0.46 -13.95 -10.77
CA ILE A 93 0.28 -14.50 -11.92
C ILE A 93 1.77 -14.14 -11.83
N GLN A 94 2.07 -12.89 -11.52
CA GLN A 94 3.44 -12.39 -11.46
C GLN A 94 4.24 -13.03 -10.32
N HIS A 95 3.58 -13.28 -9.18
CA HIS A 95 4.16 -14.02 -8.07
C HIS A 95 4.62 -15.42 -8.49
N HIS A 96 3.87 -16.11 -9.35
CA HIS A 96 4.23 -17.43 -9.86
C HIS A 96 5.21 -17.40 -11.04
N ARG A 97 5.28 -16.30 -11.79
CA ARG A 97 6.16 -16.15 -12.96
C ARG A 97 7.58 -15.66 -12.64
N HIS A 98 7.79 -15.00 -11.51
CA HIS A 98 9.13 -14.55 -11.12
C HIS A 98 9.94 -15.63 -10.41
N HIS A 99 10.92 -16.20 -11.12
CA HIS A 99 12.14 -16.70 -10.50
C HIS A 99 12.99 -15.50 -10.07
N HIS A 100 13.32 -15.43 -8.78
CA HIS A 100 13.93 -14.25 -8.19
C HIS A 100 15.27 -13.81 -8.82
N PHE A 101 15.35 -12.54 -9.25
CA PHE A 101 16.62 -11.83 -9.46
C PHE A 101 17.20 -11.41 -8.09
N HIS A 102 17.88 -12.30 -7.37
CA HIS A 102 18.30 -12.06 -5.97
C HIS A 102 19.80 -11.82 -5.74
N ILE A 103 20.64 -11.79 -6.78
CA ILE A 103 22.10 -11.89 -6.58
C ILE A 103 22.82 -10.53 -6.71
N VAL A 104 22.39 -9.65 -7.62
CA VAL A 104 23.14 -8.40 -7.91
C VAL A 104 22.79 -7.25 -6.95
N GLU A 105 21.56 -7.18 -6.45
CA GLU A 105 21.13 -6.12 -5.50
C GLU A 105 21.60 -6.36 -4.07
N LYS A 106 21.62 -7.61 -3.59
CA LYS A 106 22.13 -7.96 -2.24
C LYS A 106 23.57 -7.49 -2.03
N GLN A 107 24.44 -7.71 -3.01
CA GLN A 107 25.86 -7.31 -2.94
C GLN A 107 26.07 -5.80 -2.87
N LYS A 108 25.23 -4.99 -3.54
CA LYS A 108 25.28 -3.52 -3.44
C LYS A 108 24.74 -3.03 -2.09
N LEU A 109 23.69 -3.66 -1.57
CA LEU A 109 23.14 -3.35 -0.25
C LEU A 109 24.11 -3.68 0.88
N GLU A 110 24.92 -4.74 0.79
CA GLU A 110 25.92 -5.09 1.80
C GLU A 110 27.01 -4.03 1.99
N LYS A 111 27.36 -3.28 0.92
CA LYS A 111 28.36 -2.20 0.98
C LYS A 111 27.77 -0.82 1.28
N ALA A 112 26.44 -0.69 1.28
CA ALA A 112 25.76 0.59 1.47
C ALA A 112 25.65 0.96 2.96
N GLY A 113 25.90 2.23 3.27
CA GLY A 113 25.71 2.77 4.63
C GLY A 113 24.23 2.84 5.03
N ALA A 114 23.95 2.82 6.34
CA ALA A 114 22.58 2.84 6.86
C ALA A 114 21.73 3.99 6.32
N ALA A 115 22.30 5.19 6.17
CA ALA A 115 21.60 6.35 5.62
C ALA A 115 21.20 6.16 4.15
N GLN A 116 22.11 5.63 3.32
CA GLN A 116 21.84 5.38 1.89
C GLN A 116 20.71 4.38 1.71
N VAL A 117 20.67 3.33 2.53
CA VAL A 117 19.61 2.32 2.48
C VAL A 117 18.27 2.91 2.90
N VAL A 118 18.23 3.75 3.94
CA VAL A 118 17.00 4.45 4.35
C VAL A 118 16.51 5.39 3.25
N THR A 119 17.41 6.17 2.63
CA THR A 119 17.04 7.06 1.52
C THR A 119 16.48 6.28 0.34
N LEU A 120 17.12 5.18 -0.05
CA LEU A 120 16.65 4.31 -1.13
C LEU A 120 15.28 3.71 -0.79
N LEU A 121 15.09 3.24 0.44
CA LEU A 121 13.80 2.72 0.89
C LEU A 121 12.70 3.78 0.79
N VAL A 122 12.91 4.97 1.36
CA VAL A 122 11.91 6.05 1.33
C VAL A 122 11.60 6.46 -0.10
N PHE A 123 12.62 6.56 -0.96
CA PHE A 123 12.46 6.93 -2.36
C PHE A 123 11.70 5.88 -3.17
N THR A 124 12.04 4.60 -3.01
CA THR A 124 11.34 3.50 -3.71
C THR A 124 9.90 3.36 -3.24
N MET A 125 9.64 3.56 -1.96
CA MET A 125 8.28 3.59 -1.39
C MET A 125 7.45 4.76 -1.96
N PHE A 126 8.05 5.94 -2.10
CA PHE A 126 7.42 7.07 -2.77
C PHE A 126 7.07 6.76 -4.23
N LEU A 127 7.99 6.14 -4.99
CA LEU A 127 7.75 5.81 -6.40
C LEU A 127 6.77 4.65 -6.64
N SER A 128 6.28 4.01 -5.59
CA SER A 128 5.37 2.87 -5.67
C SER A 128 4.02 3.20 -5.04
N PRO A 129 3.21 4.13 -5.59
CA PRO A 129 1.89 4.45 -5.04
C PRO A 129 0.94 3.25 -5.05
N CYS A 130 0.00 3.24 -4.10
CA CYS A 130 -1.00 2.19 -3.95
C CYS A 130 -2.15 2.41 -4.95
N LEU A 131 -2.20 1.59 -5.99
CA LEU A 131 -3.21 1.69 -7.05
C LEU A 131 -4.61 1.25 -6.56
N GLU A 132 -4.66 0.52 -5.45
CA GLU A 132 -5.87 -0.06 -4.88
C GLU A 132 -6.87 1.00 -4.41
N ILE A 133 -6.38 2.10 -3.84
CA ILE A 133 -7.24 3.19 -3.33
C ILE A 133 -7.61 4.21 -4.41
N GLU A 134 -6.94 4.21 -5.56
CA GLU A 134 -7.14 5.21 -6.63
C GLU A 134 -8.58 5.24 -7.16
N ALA A 135 -9.23 4.08 -7.15
CA ALA A 135 -10.63 3.97 -7.49
C ALA A 135 -11.56 4.71 -6.50
N TYR A 136 -11.22 4.70 -5.22
CA TYR A 136 -11.95 5.44 -4.19
C TYR A 136 -11.78 6.95 -4.39
N PHE A 137 -10.62 7.40 -4.87
CA PHE A 137 -10.39 8.79 -5.23
C PHE A 137 -11.22 9.23 -6.46
N LEU A 138 -11.31 8.38 -7.49
CA LEU A 138 -12.19 8.62 -8.64
C LEU A 138 -13.66 8.74 -8.21
N MET A 139 -14.13 7.84 -7.33
CA MET A 139 -15.47 7.89 -6.75
C MET A 139 -15.65 9.11 -5.85
N ALA A 140 -14.65 9.50 -5.06
CA ALA A 140 -14.68 10.71 -4.24
C ALA A 140 -14.85 11.97 -5.10
N GLY A 141 -14.27 11.98 -6.31
CA GLY A 141 -14.45 13.05 -7.28
C GLY A 141 -15.91 13.33 -7.65
N THR A 142 -16.80 12.33 -7.69
CA THR A 142 -18.23 12.57 -7.98
C THR A 142 -18.95 13.31 -6.85
N HIS A 143 -18.35 13.33 -5.64
CA HIS A 143 -18.88 13.97 -4.44
C HIS A 143 -18.21 15.31 -4.11
N GLY A 144 -17.29 15.81 -4.95
CA GLY A 144 -16.62 17.09 -4.72
C GLY A 144 -15.22 16.98 -4.11
N PHE A 145 -14.47 18.07 -4.22
CA PHE A 145 -13.11 18.19 -3.68
C PHE A 145 -12.97 17.86 -2.17
N PRO A 146 -13.91 18.23 -1.28
CA PRO A 146 -13.81 17.86 0.13
C PRO A 146 -13.77 16.34 0.36
N MET A 147 -14.49 15.56 -0.48
CA MET A 147 -14.50 14.10 -0.35
C MET A 147 -13.17 13.49 -0.80
N ILE A 148 -12.55 14.04 -1.86
CA ILE A 148 -11.21 13.63 -2.31
C ILE A 148 -10.20 13.78 -1.17
N LEU A 149 -10.21 14.93 -0.49
CA LEU A 149 -9.33 15.17 0.65
C LEU A 149 -9.66 14.24 1.83
N ALA A 150 -10.94 14.02 2.12
CA ALA A 150 -11.35 13.13 3.21
C ALA A 150 -10.85 11.70 3.00
N VAL A 151 -11.02 11.14 1.80
CA VAL A 151 -10.52 9.81 1.43
C VAL A 151 -9.00 9.75 1.54
N GLY A 152 -8.28 10.72 0.98
CA GLY A 152 -6.82 10.71 1.03
C GLY A 152 -6.25 10.86 2.44
N LEU A 153 -6.84 11.73 3.26
CA LEU A 153 -6.38 11.93 4.64
C LEU A 153 -6.69 10.71 5.51
N LEU A 154 -7.89 10.12 5.38
CA LEU A 154 -8.24 8.88 6.07
C LEU A 154 -7.29 7.76 5.66
N TYR A 155 -7.07 7.58 4.36
CA TYR A 155 -6.15 6.57 3.85
C TYR A 155 -4.75 6.73 4.45
N THR A 156 -4.23 7.96 4.41
CA THR A 156 -2.88 8.28 4.92
C THR A 156 -2.77 8.01 6.41
N ILE A 157 -3.71 8.52 7.22
CA ILE A 157 -3.68 8.37 8.67
C ILE A 157 -3.79 6.90 9.06
N VAL A 158 -4.80 6.19 8.54
CA VAL A 158 -5.07 4.79 8.90
C VAL A 158 -3.92 3.89 8.46
N SER A 159 -3.39 4.07 7.24
CA SER A 159 -2.30 3.22 6.72
C SER A 159 -0.98 3.47 7.45
N VAL A 160 -0.61 4.74 7.70
CA VAL A 160 0.62 5.07 8.43
C VAL A 160 0.56 4.55 9.87
N LEU A 161 -0.58 4.73 10.55
CA LEU A 161 -0.77 4.17 11.90
C LEU A 161 -0.75 2.65 11.89
N GLY A 162 -1.41 2.01 10.93
CA GLY A 162 -1.42 0.56 10.78
C GLY A 162 -0.03 -0.02 10.57
N ILE A 163 0.73 0.51 9.61
CA ILE A 163 2.10 0.06 9.30
C ILE A 163 3.03 0.28 10.50
N THR A 164 3.00 1.46 11.12
CA THR A 164 3.88 1.75 12.26
C THR A 164 3.54 0.91 13.49
N PHE A 165 2.25 0.67 13.73
CA PHE A 165 1.77 -0.23 14.78
C PHE A 165 2.22 -1.68 14.53
N TRP A 166 2.10 -2.17 13.29
CA TRP A 166 2.58 -3.51 12.93
C TRP A 166 4.08 -3.65 13.08
N VAL A 167 4.87 -2.68 12.65
CA VAL A 167 6.32 -2.67 12.90
C VAL A 167 6.60 -2.69 14.39
N PHE A 168 5.87 -1.93 15.20
CA PHE A 168 6.03 -1.90 16.65
C PHE A 168 5.74 -3.24 17.32
N LEU A 169 4.74 -3.98 16.86
CA LEU A 169 4.41 -5.32 17.36
C LEU A 169 5.39 -6.38 16.85
N ALA A 170 5.59 -6.43 15.53
CA ALA A 170 6.39 -7.44 14.86
C ALA A 170 7.86 -7.40 15.30
N GLN A 171 8.39 -6.20 15.61
CA GLN A 171 9.76 -6.08 16.09
C GLN A 171 10.04 -6.70 17.47
N LYS A 172 9.00 -7.02 18.25
CA LYS A 172 9.10 -7.77 19.52
C LYS A 172 8.99 -9.28 19.31
N GLY A 173 8.44 -9.71 18.17
CA GLY A 173 8.24 -11.10 17.77
C GLY A 173 9.24 -11.59 16.71
N LEU A 174 10.30 -10.82 16.44
CA LEU A 174 11.29 -11.04 15.37
C LEU A 174 11.88 -12.46 15.32
N HIS A 175 11.91 -13.21 16.42
CA HIS A 175 12.43 -14.58 16.42
C HIS A 175 11.37 -15.69 16.37
N ARG A 176 10.07 -15.38 16.30
CA ARG A 176 8.98 -16.38 16.34
C ARG A 176 8.35 -16.72 14.99
N PHE A 177 8.60 -15.95 13.93
CA PHE A 177 7.98 -16.13 12.62
C PHE A 177 9.01 -16.41 11.52
N ASN A 178 8.64 -17.26 10.55
CA ASN A 178 9.48 -17.57 9.40
C ASN A 178 9.33 -16.47 8.33
N TRP A 179 10.11 -15.39 8.47
CA TRP A 179 10.06 -14.21 7.60
C TRP A 179 10.22 -14.52 6.12
N HIS A 180 11.01 -15.54 5.80
CA HIS A 180 11.24 -15.96 4.42
C HIS A 180 9.94 -16.45 3.74
N LYS A 181 9.08 -17.18 4.46
CA LYS A 181 7.78 -17.63 3.94
C LYS A 181 6.80 -16.47 3.76
N LEU A 182 6.81 -15.50 4.66
CA LEU A 182 5.95 -14.31 4.58
C LEU A 182 6.35 -13.41 3.41
N GLU A 183 7.65 -13.20 3.19
CA GLU A 183 8.16 -12.44 2.05
C GLU A 183 7.79 -13.11 0.73
N HIS A 184 7.97 -14.44 0.64
CA HIS A 184 7.62 -15.18 -0.56
C HIS A 184 6.12 -15.02 -0.87
N ASN A 185 5.25 -15.25 0.11
CA ASN A 185 3.80 -15.19 -0.09
C ASN A 185 3.21 -13.77 -0.17
N ALA A 186 4.02 -12.71 -0.03
CA ALA A 186 3.53 -11.33 -0.02
C ALA A 186 2.76 -10.99 -1.30
N GLY A 187 3.22 -11.45 -2.47
CA GLY A 187 2.53 -11.24 -3.75
C GLY A 187 1.14 -11.91 -3.80
N LEU A 188 0.99 -13.09 -3.21
CA LEU A 188 -0.31 -13.78 -3.09
C LEU A 188 -1.24 -13.08 -2.11
N ILE A 189 -0.71 -12.58 -1.00
CA ILE A 189 -1.48 -11.85 0.01
C ILE A 189 -2.01 -10.54 -0.59
N SER A 190 -1.16 -9.76 -1.27
CA SER A 190 -1.57 -8.53 -1.96
C SER A 190 -2.61 -8.81 -3.03
N GLY A 191 -2.37 -9.80 -3.90
CA GLY A 191 -3.31 -10.18 -4.95
C GLY A 191 -4.66 -10.68 -4.40
N GLY A 192 -4.63 -11.45 -3.31
CA GLY A 192 -5.83 -11.95 -2.64
C GLY A 192 -6.66 -10.85 -1.99
N ILE A 193 -6.01 -9.90 -1.30
CA ILE A 193 -6.69 -8.72 -0.73
C ILE A 193 -7.34 -7.90 -1.85
N LEU A 194 -6.62 -7.66 -2.94
CA LEU A 194 -7.11 -6.95 -4.12
C LEU A 194 -8.38 -7.59 -4.73
N ILE A 195 -8.34 -8.91 -4.93
CA ILE A 195 -9.48 -9.66 -5.46
C ILE A 195 -10.66 -9.58 -4.48
N LEU A 196 -10.41 -9.80 -3.19
CA LEU A 196 -11.46 -9.75 -2.15
C LEU A 196 -12.11 -8.36 -2.09
N THR A 197 -11.30 -7.30 -2.06
CA THR A 197 -11.78 -5.92 -2.04
C THR A 197 -12.60 -5.63 -3.30
N GLY A 198 -12.12 -6.00 -4.50
CA GLY A 198 -12.88 -5.85 -5.74
C GLY A 198 -14.22 -6.59 -5.72
N ILE A 199 -14.26 -7.83 -5.21
CA ILE A 199 -15.50 -8.59 -5.06
C ILE A 199 -16.46 -7.88 -4.11
N ILE A 200 -16.00 -7.46 -2.93
CA ILE A 200 -16.84 -6.76 -1.95
C ILE A 200 -17.39 -5.47 -2.54
N SER A 201 -16.57 -4.73 -3.30
CA SER A 201 -16.98 -3.48 -3.95
C SER A 201 -18.11 -3.64 -4.97
N PHE A 202 -18.35 -4.82 -5.54
CA PHE A 202 -19.53 -5.07 -6.38
C PHE A 202 -20.84 -5.10 -5.59
N PHE A 203 -20.79 -5.44 -4.31
CA PHE A 203 -21.97 -5.61 -3.44
C PHE A 203 -22.21 -4.42 -2.52
N THR A 204 -21.26 -3.50 -2.42
CA THR A 204 -21.40 -2.25 -1.65
C THR A 204 -21.71 -1.10 -2.60
N ASP A 205 -22.98 -0.70 -2.65
CA ASP A 205 -23.47 0.49 -3.36
C ASP A 205 -23.16 1.80 -2.62
#